data_AF-A0A0N0DZE3-F1
#
_entry.id   AF-A0A0N0DZE3-F1
#
_cell.length_a   1.000
_cell.length_b   1.000
_cell.length_c   1.000
_cell.angle_alpha   90.00
_cell.angle_beta   90.00
_cell.angle_gamma   90.00
#
_symmetry.space_group_name_H-M   'P 1'
#
loop_
_entity.id
_entity.type
_entity.pdbx_description
1 polymer ?
#
loop_
_entity_poly.entity_id
_entity_poly.type
_entity_poly.pdbx_seq_one_letter_code
_entity_poly.pdbx_strand_id
1 'polypeptide(L)'
;MQACVAADVPLVRQAWQRCVERLFPPLPTDALAKLFHQFIYDRYSEPQRHYHNLQHLEEMLAHLTQYETAHGWHGDYVPALPINQESDACLGLCAESHTSNAADAVRHDWTGTVLLLSILFHDAVYDPKRGDNEEKSAELAMDFLQIGEEQYKGWRGSLGIAALTIPSPSVLWTDARAARFVRETTEDYILKTKVHLSVEPVEKLQLSSPPTPSAAAKSHDDPLHVFLDLDLSILGHPDASTYRERYAANIQREYSHYPRADFLKGRSAFLNSFLSNPQWFKTPFFFAQLEAQARRNAAEEVTELTAELKEREVPAAPQA
;
A
#
# COMPACT_ATOMS: atom_id res chain seq x y z
N MET A 1 0.18 -23.65 24.07
CA MET A 1 0.85 -23.92 22.78
C MET A 1 -0.22 -24.05 21.74
N GLN A 2 -0.62 -22.93 21.14
CA GLN A 2 -1.52 -22.93 19.99
C GLN A 2 -0.61 -22.94 18.78
N ALA A 3 -0.61 -24.05 18.04
CA ALA A 3 0.12 -24.13 16.79
C ALA A 3 -0.41 -23.02 15.87
N CYS A 4 0.47 -22.14 15.40
CA CYS A 4 0.16 -21.20 14.32
C CYS A 4 -0.26 -22.03 13.10
N VAL A 5 -1.56 -22.15 12.89
CA VAL A 5 -2.08 -22.42 11.54
C VAL A 5 -1.58 -21.23 10.72
N ALA A 6 -0.75 -21.47 9.71
CA ALA A 6 -0.36 -20.42 8.78
C ALA A 6 -1.63 -19.70 8.34
N ALA A 7 -1.70 -18.39 8.56
CA ALA A 7 -2.88 -17.61 8.18
C ALA A 7 -3.18 -17.88 6.70
N ASP A 8 -4.43 -18.24 6.39
CA ASP A 8 -4.88 -18.36 5.02
C ASP A 8 -4.96 -16.95 4.45
N VAL A 9 -4.15 -16.68 3.42
CA VAL A 9 -3.95 -15.35 2.83
C VAL A 9 -4.27 -15.38 1.33
N PRO A 10 -5.54 -15.64 0.97
CA PRO A 10 -5.93 -15.89 -0.41
C PRO A 10 -5.79 -14.64 -1.30
N LEU A 11 -6.11 -13.46 -0.80
CA LEU A 11 -6.01 -12.23 -1.60
C LEU A 11 -4.55 -11.84 -1.82
N VAL A 12 -3.69 -11.99 -0.81
CA VAL A 12 -2.24 -11.76 -0.93
C VAL A 12 -1.65 -12.72 -1.95
N ARG A 13 -2.01 -14.01 -1.91
CA ARG A 13 -1.56 -14.98 -2.91
C ARG A 13 -2.07 -14.64 -4.31
N GLN A 14 -3.31 -14.18 -4.44
CA GLN A 14 -3.88 -13.76 -5.72
C GLN A 14 -3.17 -12.51 -6.28
N ALA A 15 -2.93 -11.50 -5.43
CA ALA A 15 -2.18 -10.29 -5.80
C ALA A 15 -0.76 -10.62 -6.23
N TRP A 16 -0.08 -11.49 -5.47
CA TRP A 16 1.23 -12.02 -5.84
C TRP A 16 1.21 -12.72 -7.20
N GLN A 17 0.23 -13.60 -7.43
CA GLN A 17 0.09 -14.35 -8.69
C GLN A 17 -0.08 -13.40 -9.88
N ARG A 18 -0.96 -12.39 -9.76
CA ARG A 18 -1.17 -11.35 -10.78
C ARG A 18 0.14 -10.59 -11.10
N CYS A 19 1.01 -10.37 -10.12
CA CYS A 19 2.31 -9.75 -10.35
C CYS A 19 3.27 -10.71 -11.07
N VAL A 20 3.47 -11.92 -10.54
CA VAL A 20 4.50 -12.83 -11.11
C VAL A 20 4.17 -13.30 -12.53
N GLU A 21 2.89 -13.47 -12.87
CA GLU A 21 2.47 -13.84 -14.23
C GLU A 21 2.86 -12.79 -15.29
N ARG A 22 2.96 -11.52 -14.87
CA ARG A 22 3.36 -10.41 -15.75
C ARG A 22 4.86 -10.14 -15.72
N LEU A 23 5.51 -10.41 -14.59
CA LEU A 23 6.90 -10.05 -14.32
C LEU A 23 7.91 -11.17 -14.56
N PHE A 24 7.48 -12.43 -14.65
CA PHE A 24 8.39 -13.56 -14.80
C PHE A 24 8.03 -14.41 -16.02
N PRO A 25 9.02 -15.04 -16.69
CA PRO A 25 8.74 -16.13 -17.62
C PRO A 25 8.12 -17.32 -16.84
N PRO A 26 7.62 -18.37 -17.53
CA PRO A 26 7.14 -19.57 -16.86
C PRO A 26 8.23 -20.17 -15.96
N LEU A 27 7.99 -20.17 -14.65
CA LEU A 27 8.88 -20.72 -13.65
C LEU A 27 8.26 -21.98 -13.01
N PRO A 28 9.08 -22.94 -12.55
CA PRO A 28 8.59 -24.04 -11.73
C PRO A 28 7.86 -23.53 -10.48
N THR A 29 6.80 -24.22 -10.05
CA THR A 29 6.00 -23.84 -8.88
C THR A 29 6.85 -23.64 -7.62
N ASP A 30 7.85 -24.50 -7.39
CA ASP A 30 8.75 -24.40 -6.24
C ASP A 30 9.61 -23.12 -6.26
N ALA A 31 9.96 -22.61 -7.45
CA ALA A 31 10.70 -21.37 -7.59
C ALA A 31 9.82 -20.15 -7.24
N LEU A 32 8.58 -20.13 -7.74
CA LEU A 32 7.60 -19.09 -7.40
C LEU A 32 7.26 -19.09 -5.90
N ALA A 33 7.12 -20.27 -5.29
CA ALA A 33 6.89 -20.40 -3.85
C ALA A 33 8.06 -19.84 -3.03
N LYS A 34 9.31 -20.11 -3.43
CA LYS A 34 10.51 -19.55 -2.76
C LYS A 34 10.54 -18.03 -2.83
N LEU A 35 10.22 -17.45 -3.99
CA LEU A 35 10.15 -15.99 -4.14
C LEU A 35 9.05 -15.39 -3.26
N PHE A 36 7.86 -16.01 -3.22
CA PHE A 36 6.77 -15.56 -2.35
C PHE A 36 7.19 -15.57 -0.87
N HIS A 37 7.86 -16.63 -0.43
CA HIS A 37 8.39 -16.72 0.92
C HIS A 37 9.41 -15.62 1.22
N GLN A 38 10.43 -15.52 0.37
CA GLN A 38 11.54 -14.60 0.56
C GLN A 38 11.11 -13.12 0.62
N PHE A 39 10.17 -12.72 -0.24
CA PHE A 39 9.81 -11.32 -0.44
C PHE A 39 8.56 -10.89 0.32
N ILE A 40 7.60 -11.79 0.55
CA ILE A 40 6.31 -11.45 1.15
C ILE A 40 6.06 -12.23 2.43
N TYR A 41 5.91 -13.55 2.36
CA TYR A 41 5.40 -14.33 3.49
C TYR A 41 6.31 -14.23 4.71
N ASP A 42 7.62 -14.48 4.56
CA ASP A 42 8.53 -14.52 5.70
C ASP A 42 8.69 -13.11 6.31
N ARG A 43 8.67 -12.06 5.48
CA ARG A 43 8.78 -10.66 5.91
C ARG A 43 7.60 -10.23 6.78
N TYR A 44 6.39 -10.43 6.28
CA TYR A 44 5.16 -10.09 6.99
C TYR A 44 4.80 -11.09 8.11
N SER A 45 5.58 -12.17 8.27
CA SER A 45 5.45 -13.15 9.36
C SER A 45 6.52 -12.98 10.46
N GLU A 46 7.37 -11.96 10.38
CA GLU A 46 8.37 -11.70 11.42
C GLU A 46 7.70 -11.50 12.80
N PRO A 47 8.23 -12.11 13.88
CA PRO A 47 7.51 -12.28 15.14
C PRO A 47 7.20 -10.97 15.89
N GLN A 48 7.91 -9.89 15.60
CA GLN A 48 7.66 -8.57 16.18
C GLN A 48 6.48 -7.83 15.54
N ARG A 49 6.00 -8.28 14.37
CA ARG A 49 4.89 -7.65 13.64
C ARG A 49 3.56 -8.11 14.21
N HIS A 50 2.85 -7.22 14.86
CA HIS A 50 1.52 -7.50 15.40
C HIS A 50 0.40 -6.92 14.55
N TYR A 51 0.62 -5.75 13.95
CA TYR A 51 -0.29 -5.12 12.99
C TYR A 51 0.24 -5.21 11.57
N HIS A 52 1.50 -4.81 11.33
CA HIS A 52 2.10 -4.74 9.99
C HIS A 52 2.51 -6.14 9.50
N ASN A 53 1.54 -7.03 9.36
CA ASN A 53 1.70 -8.45 9.03
C ASN A 53 0.81 -8.85 7.83
N LEU A 54 0.73 -10.16 7.53
CA LEU A 54 -0.03 -10.64 6.38
C LEU A 54 -1.53 -10.30 6.44
N GLN A 55 -2.10 -10.17 7.64
CA GLN A 55 -3.50 -9.79 7.81
C GLN A 55 -3.76 -8.33 7.39
N HIS A 56 -2.80 -7.42 7.61
CA HIS A 56 -2.87 -6.05 7.10
C HIS A 56 -2.93 -6.03 5.57
N LEU A 57 -2.07 -6.82 4.90
CA LEU A 57 -2.13 -6.94 3.44
C LEU A 57 -3.46 -7.51 2.93
N GLU A 58 -4.00 -8.54 3.60
CA GLU A 58 -5.33 -9.08 3.28
C GLU A 58 -6.43 -8.02 3.39
N GLU A 59 -6.40 -7.19 4.43
CA GLU A 59 -7.38 -6.13 4.66
C GLU A 59 -7.30 -5.04 3.59
N MET A 60 -6.08 -4.61 3.22
CA MET A 60 -5.87 -3.67 2.10
C MET A 60 -6.41 -4.25 0.79
N LEU A 61 -6.11 -5.52 0.48
CA LEU A 61 -6.56 -6.15 -0.75
C LEU A 61 -8.07 -6.41 -0.79
N ALA A 62 -8.70 -6.63 0.38
CA ALA A 62 -10.15 -6.71 0.49
C ALA A 62 -10.81 -5.36 0.17
N HIS A 63 -10.25 -4.25 0.66
CA HIS A 63 -10.71 -2.91 0.29
C HIS A 63 -10.46 -2.58 -1.18
N LEU A 64 -9.33 -3.01 -1.75
CA LEU A 64 -9.08 -2.88 -3.18
C LEU A 64 -10.14 -3.65 -3.98
N THR A 65 -10.52 -4.84 -3.56
CA THR A 65 -11.58 -5.63 -4.23
C THR A 65 -12.94 -4.91 -4.21
N GLN A 66 -13.29 -4.26 -3.08
CA GLN A 66 -14.50 -3.44 -2.98
C GLN A 66 -14.44 -2.22 -3.90
N TYR A 67 -13.28 -1.55 -3.94
CA TYR A 67 -13.02 -0.42 -4.81
C TYR A 67 -13.14 -0.82 -6.29
N GLU A 68 -12.47 -1.89 -6.72
CA GLU A 68 -12.55 -2.45 -8.07
C GLU A 68 -14.02 -2.74 -8.43
N THR A 69 -14.75 -3.44 -7.55
CA THR A 69 -16.18 -3.78 -7.76
C THR A 69 -17.05 -2.54 -7.96
N ALA A 70 -16.89 -1.52 -7.12
CA ALA A 70 -17.69 -0.29 -7.19
C ALA A 70 -17.44 0.52 -8.47
N HIS A 71 -16.23 0.41 -9.03
CA HIS A 71 -15.84 1.07 -10.27
C HIS A 71 -16.08 0.19 -11.52
N GLY A 72 -16.68 -0.99 -11.34
CA GLY A 72 -16.93 -1.94 -12.42
C GLY A 72 -15.66 -2.59 -12.97
N TRP A 73 -14.56 -2.55 -12.22
CA TRP A 73 -13.30 -3.19 -12.56
C TRP A 73 -13.33 -4.62 -12.04
N HIS A 74 -13.01 -5.57 -12.92
CA HIS A 74 -13.09 -6.99 -12.61
C HIS A 74 -11.78 -7.64 -13.07
N GLY A 75 -10.73 -7.55 -12.24
CA GLY A 75 -9.44 -8.18 -12.51
C GLY A 75 -8.63 -7.55 -13.66
N ASP A 76 -7.32 -7.72 -13.58
CA ASP A 76 -6.25 -7.25 -14.48
C ASP A 76 -6.06 -5.75 -14.72
N TYR A 77 -7.03 -4.91 -14.34
CA TYR A 77 -7.09 -3.58 -14.91
C TYR A 77 -7.64 -2.53 -13.95
N VAL A 78 -6.73 -1.69 -13.46
CA VAL A 78 -7.03 -0.32 -13.05
C VAL A 78 -6.82 0.52 -14.32
N PRO A 79 -7.86 1.16 -14.91
CA PRO A 79 -7.71 2.00 -16.10
C PRO A 79 -6.59 3.01 -15.90
N ALA A 80 -5.92 3.44 -16.98
CA ALA A 80 -4.96 4.54 -16.94
C ALA A 80 -5.55 5.71 -16.14
N LEU A 81 -5.09 5.84 -14.91
CA LEU A 81 -5.46 6.93 -14.05
C LEU A 81 -4.50 8.07 -14.41
N PRO A 82 -5.00 9.30 -14.63
CA PRO A 82 -4.14 10.42 -14.99
C PRO A 82 -3.18 10.69 -13.83
N ILE A 83 -1.91 10.33 -14.00
CA ILE A 83 -0.84 10.73 -13.08
C ILE A 83 -0.65 12.23 -13.27
N ASN A 84 -0.63 13.00 -12.18
CA ASN A 84 -0.35 14.44 -12.24
C ASN A 84 0.92 14.72 -13.06
N GLN A 85 0.82 15.71 -13.96
CA GLN A 85 1.80 16.06 -15.01
C GLN A 85 3.23 16.34 -14.51
N GLU A 86 3.43 16.54 -13.20
CA GLU A 86 4.74 16.82 -12.62
C GLU A 86 5.67 15.58 -12.62
N SER A 87 5.11 14.37 -12.59
CA SER A 87 5.90 13.13 -12.70
C SER A 87 6.46 12.91 -14.12
N ASP A 88 5.76 13.38 -15.16
CA ASP A 88 6.16 13.19 -16.56
C ASP A 88 7.45 13.90 -16.93
N ALA A 89 7.75 15.00 -16.25
CA ALA A 89 9.00 15.74 -16.41
C ALA A 89 10.20 14.97 -15.82
N CYS A 90 9.99 14.19 -14.76
CA CYS A 90 11.03 13.40 -14.10
C CYS A 90 11.42 12.16 -14.90
N LEU A 91 10.46 11.49 -15.56
CA LEU A 91 10.68 10.20 -16.24
C LEU A 91 11.18 10.35 -17.70
N GLY A 92 11.33 11.59 -18.19
CA GLY A 92 11.72 11.88 -19.57
C GLY A 92 10.68 11.46 -20.62
N LEU A 93 9.43 11.26 -20.21
CA LEU A 93 8.32 10.88 -21.09
C LEU A 93 7.77 12.08 -21.88
N CYS A 94 8.05 13.30 -21.42
CA CYS A 94 7.75 14.57 -22.10
C CYS A 94 8.92 15.04 -22.98
N ALA A 95 9.38 14.21 -23.91
CA ALA A 95 10.33 14.68 -24.93
C ALA A 95 10.19 13.88 -26.23
N GLU A 96 9.00 13.88 -26.83
CA GLU A 96 8.85 13.86 -28.29
C GLU A 96 7.41 14.26 -28.66
N SER A 97 7.33 15.20 -29.60
CA SER A 97 6.13 15.83 -30.12
C SER A 97 4.98 14.86 -30.44
N HIS A 98 3.78 15.17 -29.96
CA HIS A 98 2.48 14.80 -30.55
C HIS A 98 2.21 13.32 -30.90
N THR A 99 2.57 12.37 -30.03
CA THR A 99 1.89 11.06 -30.01
C THR A 99 1.51 10.63 -28.60
N SER A 100 0.46 11.25 -28.04
CA SER A 100 -0.12 10.90 -26.72
C SER A 100 -0.42 9.40 -26.58
N ASN A 101 -0.73 8.69 -27.68
CA ASN A 101 -1.20 7.31 -27.62
C ASN A 101 -0.23 6.26 -27.04
N ALA A 102 1.08 6.39 -27.18
CA ALA A 102 2.00 5.31 -26.81
C ALA A 102 2.40 5.34 -25.32
N ALA A 103 2.63 6.54 -24.76
CA ALA A 103 2.90 6.71 -23.33
C ALA A 103 1.63 6.42 -22.50
N ASP A 104 0.47 6.87 -22.98
CA ASP A 104 -0.81 6.59 -22.35
C ASP A 104 -1.12 5.08 -22.33
N ALA A 105 -0.81 4.35 -23.42
CA ALA A 105 -0.99 2.89 -23.50
C ALA A 105 -0.09 2.12 -22.51
N VAL A 106 1.19 2.51 -22.37
CA VAL A 106 2.08 1.85 -21.38
C VAL A 106 1.58 2.05 -19.95
N ARG A 107 1.14 3.27 -19.60
CA ARG A 107 0.60 3.54 -18.25
C ARG A 107 -0.64 2.71 -17.99
N HIS A 108 -1.54 2.68 -18.96
CA HIS A 108 -2.78 1.91 -18.92
C HIS A 108 -2.55 0.43 -18.61
N ASP A 109 -1.57 -0.18 -19.26
CA ASP A 109 -1.36 -1.61 -19.15
C ASP A 109 -0.68 -1.99 -17.83
N TRP A 110 0.07 -1.09 -17.19
CA TRP A 110 0.96 -1.41 -16.05
C TRP A 110 0.56 -0.79 -14.71
N THR A 111 -0.38 0.16 -14.69
CA THR A 111 -0.83 0.82 -13.44
C THR A 111 -1.32 -0.17 -12.39
N GLY A 112 -2.11 -1.17 -12.78
CA GLY A 112 -2.57 -2.21 -11.84
C GLY A 112 -1.42 -3.04 -11.26
N THR A 113 -0.35 -3.29 -12.04
CA THR A 113 0.85 -3.99 -11.54
C THR A 113 1.60 -3.12 -10.54
N VAL A 114 1.76 -1.83 -10.84
CA VAL A 114 2.37 -0.86 -9.91
C VAL A 114 1.61 -0.84 -8.59
N LEU A 115 0.29 -0.70 -8.63
CA LEU A 115 -0.55 -0.66 -7.42
C LEU A 115 -0.38 -1.93 -6.56
N LEU A 116 -0.43 -3.11 -7.18
CA LEU A 116 -0.26 -4.37 -6.45
C LEU A 116 1.15 -4.52 -5.87
N LEU A 117 2.18 -4.14 -6.62
CA LEU A 117 3.55 -4.13 -6.12
C LEU A 117 3.70 -3.18 -4.93
N SER A 118 3.16 -1.96 -5.01
CA SER A 118 3.20 -0.99 -3.91
C SER A 118 2.50 -1.53 -2.67
N ILE A 119 1.31 -2.14 -2.80
CA ILE A 119 0.61 -2.80 -1.68
C ILE A 119 1.47 -3.92 -1.08
N LEU A 120 2.00 -4.82 -1.91
CA LEU A 120 2.76 -5.98 -1.44
C LEU A 120 4.09 -5.60 -0.78
N PHE A 121 4.69 -4.47 -1.15
CA PHE A 121 6.04 -4.11 -0.72
C PHE A 121 6.14 -2.94 0.26
N HIS A 122 5.12 -2.09 0.43
CA HIS A 122 5.25 -0.84 1.21
C HIS A 122 5.82 -1.02 2.63
N ASP A 123 5.44 -2.11 3.30
CA ASP A 123 5.89 -2.49 4.65
C ASP A 123 6.67 -3.82 4.66
N ALA A 124 7.18 -4.25 3.50
CA ALA A 124 7.94 -5.50 3.42
C ALA A 124 9.24 -5.46 4.23
N VAL A 125 9.75 -4.26 4.56
CA VAL A 125 10.70 -4.04 5.64
C VAL A 125 10.04 -3.17 6.71
N TYR A 126 10.03 -3.63 7.96
CA TYR A 126 9.40 -2.92 9.06
C TYR A 126 10.11 -3.21 10.38
N ASP A 127 10.65 -2.15 10.98
CA ASP A 127 11.08 -2.11 12.37
C ASP A 127 10.68 -0.76 12.98
N PRO A 128 9.86 -0.73 14.04
CA PRO A 128 9.40 0.50 14.70
C PRO A 128 10.53 1.35 15.32
N LYS A 129 11.77 0.85 15.36
CA LYS A 129 12.95 1.58 15.84
C LYS A 129 13.71 2.30 14.71
N ARG A 130 13.35 2.03 13.45
CA ARG A 130 14.01 2.59 12.27
C ARG A 130 13.22 3.74 11.69
N GLY A 131 13.92 4.60 10.96
CA GLY A 131 13.33 5.73 10.22
C GLY A 131 13.48 5.61 8.71
N ASP A 132 13.91 4.45 8.21
CA ASP A 132 14.18 4.17 6.79
C ASP A 132 13.42 2.93 6.28
N ASN A 133 12.29 2.58 6.91
CA ASN A 133 11.52 1.38 6.54
C ASN A 133 11.02 1.48 5.09
N GLU A 134 10.48 2.63 4.69
CA GLU A 134 9.94 2.85 3.35
C GLU A 134 11.04 2.76 2.28
N GLU A 135 12.20 3.35 2.53
CA GLU A 135 13.36 3.24 1.64
C GLU A 135 13.83 1.77 1.51
N LYS A 136 13.87 1.01 2.61
CA LYS A 136 14.25 -0.41 2.58
C LYS A 136 13.21 -1.31 1.92
N SER A 137 11.93 -1.00 2.10
CA SER A 137 10.83 -1.63 1.38
C SER A 137 10.93 -1.37 -0.13
N ALA A 138 11.25 -0.15 -0.54
CA ALA A 138 11.45 0.21 -1.95
C ALA A 138 12.68 -0.48 -2.55
N GLU A 139 13.82 -0.49 -1.85
CA GLU A 139 15.02 -1.25 -2.25
C GLU A 139 14.69 -2.73 -2.48
N LEU A 140 13.92 -3.34 -1.57
CA LEU A 140 13.51 -4.74 -1.68
C LEU A 140 12.60 -5.00 -2.88
N ALA A 141 11.70 -4.07 -3.21
CA ALA A 141 10.87 -4.15 -4.42
C ALA A 141 11.74 -4.08 -5.68
N MET A 142 12.79 -3.25 -5.68
CA MET A 142 13.72 -3.14 -6.81
C MET A 142 14.55 -4.41 -6.99
N ASP A 143 14.99 -5.05 -5.90
CA ASP A 143 15.65 -6.36 -5.93
C ASP A 143 14.74 -7.43 -6.56
N PHE A 144 13.45 -7.46 -6.17
CA PHE A 144 12.48 -8.39 -6.75
C PHE A 144 12.30 -8.18 -8.26
N LEU A 145 12.15 -6.93 -8.71
CA LEU A 145 12.06 -6.58 -10.13
C LEU A 145 13.35 -6.92 -10.89
N GLN A 146 14.51 -6.72 -10.27
CA GLN A 146 15.80 -7.10 -10.85
C GLN A 146 15.90 -8.61 -11.09
N ILE A 147 15.46 -9.44 -10.13
CA ILE A 147 15.41 -10.90 -10.32
C ILE A 147 14.47 -11.24 -11.49
N GLY A 148 13.31 -10.59 -11.61
CA GLY A 148 12.40 -10.80 -12.74
C GLY A 148 13.05 -10.55 -14.09
N GLU A 149 13.78 -9.43 -14.22
CA GLU A 149 14.50 -9.09 -15.44
C GLU A 149 15.62 -10.10 -15.77
N GLU A 150 16.36 -10.56 -14.77
CA GLU A 150 17.42 -11.56 -14.94
C GLU A 150 16.86 -12.93 -15.35
N GLN A 151 15.78 -13.38 -14.72
CA GLN A 151 15.07 -14.62 -15.09
C GLN A 151 14.58 -14.54 -16.53
N TYR A 152 14.02 -13.39 -16.93
CA TYR A 152 13.58 -13.16 -18.30
C TYR A 152 14.75 -13.21 -19.30
N LYS A 153 15.87 -12.53 -19.03
CA LYS A 153 17.05 -12.54 -19.90
C LYS A 153 17.61 -13.96 -20.06
N GLY A 154 17.70 -14.72 -18.97
CA GLY A 154 18.14 -16.12 -18.98
C GLY A 154 17.20 -17.02 -19.79
N TRP A 155 15.89 -16.91 -19.54
CA TRP A 155 14.87 -17.64 -20.29
C TRP A 155 14.91 -17.32 -21.78
N ARG A 156 14.96 -16.03 -22.16
CA ARG A 156 15.01 -15.60 -23.56
C ARG A 156 16.28 -16.10 -24.26
N GLY A 157 17.42 -16.11 -23.57
CA GLY A 157 18.67 -16.66 -24.09
C GLY A 157 18.62 -18.18 -24.36
N SER A 158 17.80 -18.92 -23.60
CA SER A 158 17.66 -20.39 -23.73
C SER A 158 16.81 -20.83 -24.93
N LEU A 159 15.97 -19.94 -25.46
CA LEU A 159 14.92 -20.27 -26.43
C LEU A 159 15.42 -20.43 -27.90
N GLY A 160 16.68 -20.06 -28.20
CA GLY A 160 17.24 -20.15 -29.56
C GLY A 160 16.56 -19.23 -30.59
N ILE A 161 16.98 -19.29 -31.87
CA ILE A 161 16.51 -18.37 -32.94
C ILE A 161 15.05 -18.65 -33.34
N ALA A 162 14.58 -19.90 -33.23
CA ALA A 162 13.25 -20.32 -33.68
C ALA A 162 12.09 -19.81 -32.78
N ALA A 163 12.39 -19.39 -31.56
CA ALA A 163 11.39 -18.93 -30.58
C ALA A 163 11.19 -17.40 -30.55
N LEU A 164 11.91 -16.64 -31.40
CA LEU A 164 11.72 -15.19 -31.56
C LEU A 164 10.34 -14.83 -32.14
N THR A 165 9.56 -15.82 -32.56
CA THR A 165 8.19 -15.70 -33.06
C THR A 165 7.12 -16.04 -32.01
N ILE A 166 7.50 -16.54 -30.84
CA ILE A 166 6.56 -16.83 -29.74
C ILE A 166 6.33 -15.53 -28.95
N PRO A 167 5.07 -15.10 -28.75
CA PRO A 167 4.77 -13.96 -27.88
C PRO A 167 5.33 -14.19 -26.47
N SER A 168 6.10 -13.23 -25.96
CA SER A 168 6.66 -13.32 -24.61
C SER A 168 5.53 -13.26 -23.56
N PRO A 169 5.48 -14.19 -22.59
CA PRO A 169 4.52 -14.11 -21.49
C PRO A 169 4.82 -12.95 -20.54
N SER A 170 6.09 -12.53 -20.42
CA SER A 170 6.49 -11.36 -19.64
C SER A 170 6.87 -10.21 -20.58
N VAL A 171 5.84 -9.46 -21.03
CA VAL A 171 5.99 -8.34 -21.97
C VAL A 171 6.75 -7.17 -21.33
N LEU A 172 6.76 -7.05 -20.00
CA LEU A 172 7.39 -5.93 -19.30
C LEU A 172 8.81 -5.69 -19.79
N TRP A 173 9.62 -6.75 -19.78
CA TRP A 173 11.05 -6.68 -20.09
C TRP A 173 11.36 -6.58 -21.59
N THR A 174 10.34 -6.61 -22.45
CA THR A 174 10.49 -6.30 -23.88
C THR A 174 10.33 -4.82 -24.19
N ASP A 175 9.70 -4.05 -23.31
CA ASP A 175 9.52 -2.61 -23.45
C ASP A 175 10.27 -1.88 -22.33
N ALA A 176 11.40 -1.27 -22.67
CA ALA A 176 12.22 -0.53 -21.70
C ALA A 176 11.48 0.65 -21.05
N ARG A 177 10.48 1.24 -21.72
CA ARG A 177 9.66 2.32 -21.14
C ARG A 177 8.70 1.77 -20.10
N ALA A 178 8.08 0.62 -20.37
CA ALA A 178 7.22 -0.06 -19.41
C ALA A 178 8.00 -0.52 -18.17
N ALA A 179 9.17 -1.13 -18.39
CA ALA A 179 10.05 -1.57 -17.30
C ALA A 179 10.49 -0.39 -16.41
N ARG A 180 10.85 0.74 -17.03
CA ARG A 180 11.18 1.97 -16.29
C ARG A 180 9.98 2.49 -15.50
N PHE A 181 8.82 2.62 -16.15
CA PHE A 181 7.59 3.10 -15.52
C PHE A 181 7.23 2.26 -14.28
N VAL A 182 7.25 0.93 -14.38
CA VAL A 182 6.93 0.04 -13.24
C VAL A 182 7.92 0.24 -12.10
N ARG A 183 9.23 0.28 -12.38
CA ARG A 183 10.27 0.48 -11.34
C ARG A 183 10.12 1.82 -10.63
N GLU A 184 10.15 2.92 -11.39
CA GLU A 184 10.17 4.28 -10.84
C GLU A 184 8.86 4.62 -10.13
N THR A 185 7.71 4.18 -10.65
CA THR A 185 6.41 4.49 -10.04
C THR A 185 6.15 3.64 -8.79
N THR A 186 6.53 2.35 -8.79
CA THR A 186 6.43 1.52 -7.58
C THR A 186 7.33 2.06 -6.46
N GLU A 187 8.57 2.45 -6.78
CA GLU A 187 9.46 3.10 -5.82
C GLU A 187 8.87 4.40 -5.26
N ASP A 188 8.41 5.32 -6.12
CA ASP A 188 7.79 6.57 -5.67
C ASP A 188 6.59 6.31 -4.76
N TYR A 189 5.70 5.38 -5.14
CA TYR A 189 4.50 5.08 -4.34
C TYR A 189 4.86 4.58 -2.94
N ILE A 190 5.81 3.65 -2.84
CA ILE A 190 6.26 3.14 -1.54
C ILE A 190 6.85 4.29 -0.71
N LEU A 191 7.68 5.16 -1.29
CA LEU A 191 8.26 6.29 -0.55
C LEU A 191 7.21 7.32 -0.09
N LYS A 192 6.06 7.42 -0.76
CA LYS A 192 4.98 8.34 -0.40
C LYS A 192 4.20 7.93 0.84
N THR A 193 4.29 6.69 1.31
CA THR A 193 3.67 6.29 2.60
C THR A 193 4.31 7.04 3.77
N LYS A 194 5.61 7.37 3.69
CA LYS A 194 6.34 8.15 4.68
C LYS A 194 5.78 9.56 4.91
N VAL A 195 5.22 10.14 3.85
CA VAL A 195 4.72 11.53 3.81
C VAL A 195 3.25 11.58 3.43
N HIS A 196 2.49 10.55 3.83
CA HIS A 196 1.10 10.32 3.42
C HIS A 196 0.23 11.59 3.45
N LEU A 197 0.19 12.27 4.60
CA LEU A 197 -0.62 13.48 4.80
C LEU A 197 -0.13 14.72 4.03
N SER A 198 1.09 14.71 3.50
CA SER A 198 1.65 15.78 2.67
C SER A 198 1.36 15.60 1.18
N VAL A 199 0.84 14.44 0.78
CA VAL A 199 0.37 14.22 -0.60
C VAL A 199 -1.01 14.88 -0.74
N GLU A 200 -1.07 15.97 -1.50
CA GLU A 200 -2.31 16.72 -1.72
C GLU A 200 -3.31 15.91 -2.57
N PRO A 201 -4.59 15.84 -2.19
CA PRO A 201 -5.61 15.18 -3.00
C PRO A 201 -5.88 15.97 -4.30
N VAL A 202 -6.35 15.27 -5.34
CA VAL A 202 -6.76 15.94 -6.59
C VAL A 202 -7.94 16.87 -6.35
N GLU A 203 -8.90 16.42 -5.55
CA GLU A 203 -10.08 17.18 -5.16
C GLU A 203 -10.06 17.45 -3.64
N LYS A 204 -10.30 18.71 -3.26
CA LYS A 204 -10.51 19.08 -1.85
C LYS A 204 -11.94 18.76 -1.46
N LEU A 205 -12.09 17.71 -0.65
CA LEU A 205 -13.35 17.23 -0.14
C LEU A 205 -13.61 17.82 1.25
N GLN A 206 -14.87 18.01 1.59
CA GLN A 206 -15.29 18.47 2.91
C GLN A 206 -16.40 17.56 3.42
N LEU A 207 -16.32 17.22 4.71
CA LEU A 207 -17.42 16.58 5.42
C LEU A 207 -18.59 17.57 5.47
N SER A 208 -19.55 17.43 4.56
CA SER A 208 -20.82 18.17 4.54
C SER A 208 -21.97 17.26 4.95
N SER A 209 -22.96 17.79 5.68
CA SER A 209 -24.19 17.06 6.05
C SER A 209 -24.91 16.49 4.80
N PRO A 210 -25.73 15.44 4.98
CA PRO A 210 -25.58 14.12 4.35
C PRO A 210 -25.46 14.14 2.81
N PRO A 211 -24.81 13.12 2.20
CA PRO A 211 -24.54 13.10 0.78
C PRO A 211 -25.82 13.03 -0.05
N THR A 212 -25.93 13.91 -1.05
CA THR A 212 -26.81 13.64 -2.20
C THR A 212 -26.05 12.65 -3.08
N PRO A 213 -26.63 11.48 -3.43
CA PRO A 213 -25.96 10.47 -4.25
C PRO A 213 -25.89 10.95 -5.70
N SER A 214 -24.95 11.83 -6.03
CA SER A 214 -24.65 12.19 -7.41
C SER A 214 -23.32 12.93 -7.52
N ALA A 215 -22.22 12.18 -7.42
CA ALA A 215 -20.96 12.51 -8.11
C ALA A 215 -20.16 11.25 -8.48
N ALA A 216 -20.80 10.08 -8.55
CA ALA A 216 -20.23 8.87 -9.12
C ALA A 216 -20.25 8.97 -10.65
N ALA A 217 -19.47 9.90 -11.22
CA ALA A 217 -19.33 10.03 -12.66
C ALA A 217 -18.11 10.90 -13.05
N LYS A 218 -17.04 10.20 -13.45
CA LYS A 218 -16.09 10.55 -14.54
C LYS A 218 -14.68 11.06 -14.22
N SER A 219 -14.20 11.08 -12.99
CA SER A 219 -12.75 11.15 -12.75
C SER A 219 -12.23 9.78 -12.34
N HIS A 220 -11.30 9.26 -13.11
CA HIS A 220 -10.43 8.18 -12.68
C HIS A 220 -9.61 8.71 -11.48
N ASP A 221 -9.78 8.14 -10.29
CA ASP A 221 -8.96 8.50 -9.11
C ASP A 221 -7.48 8.32 -9.44
N ASP A 222 -6.55 9.04 -8.78
CA ASP A 222 -5.11 8.80 -8.95
C ASP A 222 -4.70 7.47 -8.25
N PRO A 223 -3.89 6.57 -8.86
CA PRO A 223 -3.60 5.27 -8.24
C PRO A 223 -2.75 5.41 -6.99
N LEU A 224 -1.94 6.47 -6.89
CA LEU A 224 -1.23 6.81 -5.67
C LEU A 224 -2.23 7.11 -4.56
N HIS A 225 -3.29 7.84 -4.88
CA HIS A 225 -4.33 8.18 -3.91
C HIS A 225 -5.13 6.97 -3.47
N VAL A 226 -5.47 6.06 -4.40
CA VAL A 226 -6.07 4.77 -4.06
C VAL A 226 -5.16 3.97 -3.13
N PHE A 227 -3.88 3.83 -3.48
CA PHE A 227 -2.91 3.11 -2.65
C PHE A 227 -2.79 3.67 -1.23
N LEU A 228 -2.63 4.99 -1.13
CA LEU A 228 -2.52 5.69 0.15
C LEU A 228 -3.82 5.55 0.97
N ASP A 229 -4.99 5.64 0.34
CA ASP A 229 -6.26 5.46 1.05
C ASP A 229 -6.45 4.03 1.58
N LEU A 230 -5.98 3.02 0.83
CA LEU A 230 -5.98 1.62 1.28
C LEU A 230 -5.12 1.41 2.53
N ASP A 231 -3.94 2.01 2.58
CA ASP A 231 -3.02 1.92 3.72
C ASP A 231 -3.63 2.49 5.02
N LEU A 232 -4.43 3.55 4.90
CA LEU A 232 -5.13 4.15 6.06
C LEU A 232 -6.49 3.56 6.36
N SER A 233 -6.99 2.59 5.58
CA SER A 233 -8.40 2.20 5.62
C SER A 233 -8.86 1.69 6.99
N ILE A 234 -7.94 1.04 7.74
CA ILE A 234 -8.18 0.55 9.10
C ILE A 234 -8.64 1.66 10.04
N LEU A 235 -8.20 2.90 9.81
CA LEU A 235 -8.56 4.03 10.65
C LEU A 235 -10.07 4.26 10.62
N GLY A 236 -10.69 4.06 9.46
CA GLY A 236 -12.13 4.21 9.24
C GLY A 236 -12.96 2.98 9.56
N HIS A 237 -12.41 1.94 10.19
CA HIS A 237 -13.16 0.71 10.46
C HIS A 237 -14.40 1.01 11.33
N PRO A 238 -15.61 0.55 10.93
CA PRO A 238 -16.86 0.90 11.61
C PRO A 238 -17.07 0.17 12.94
N ASP A 239 -16.49 -1.02 13.09
CA ASP A 239 -16.52 -1.75 14.35
C ASP A 239 -15.44 -1.26 15.31
N ALA A 240 -15.87 -0.66 16.42
CA ALA A 240 -14.98 -0.07 17.42
C ALA A 240 -14.08 -1.11 18.11
N SER A 241 -14.55 -2.35 18.28
CA SER A 241 -13.75 -3.42 18.88
C SER A 241 -12.58 -3.81 17.98
N THR A 242 -12.81 -3.90 16.69
CA THR A 242 -11.78 -4.15 15.67
C THR A 242 -10.75 -3.02 15.64
N TYR A 243 -11.19 -1.76 15.71
CA TYR A 243 -10.25 -0.65 15.78
C TYR A 243 -9.42 -0.65 17.08
N ARG A 244 -10.05 -0.77 18.24
CA ARG A 244 -9.33 -0.62 19.53
C ARG A 244 -8.60 -1.88 19.97
N GLU A 245 -9.30 -3.02 20.01
CA GLU A 245 -8.80 -4.26 20.58
C GLU A 245 -7.88 -5.04 19.63
N ARG A 246 -8.01 -4.81 18.32
CA ARG A 246 -7.14 -5.39 17.30
C ARG A 246 -6.12 -4.37 16.81
N TYR A 247 -6.54 -3.31 16.10
CA TYR A 247 -5.59 -2.37 15.47
C TYR A 247 -4.74 -1.61 16.50
N ALA A 248 -5.36 -0.77 17.34
CA ALA A 248 -4.62 0.08 18.28
C ALA A 248 -3.80 -0.75 19.29
N ALA A 249 -4.37 -1.85 19.80
CA ALA A 249 -3.66 -2.78 20.68
C ALA A 249 -2.47 -3.46 20.00
N ASN A 250 -2.57 -3.83 18.71
CA ASN A 250 -1.43 -4.40 17.98
C ASN A 250 -0.33 -3.37 17.73
N ILE A 251 -0.69 -2.14 17.36
CA ILE A 251 0.27 -1.03 17.28
C ILE A 251 0.98 -0.85 18.62
N GLN A 252 0.26 -0.83 19.74
CA GLN A 252 0.88 -0.77 21.06
C GLN A 252 1.88 -1.92 21.31
N ARG A 253 1.58 -3.14 20.85
CA ARG A 253 2.48 -4.29 21.02
C ARG A 253 3.77 -4.11 20.21
N GLU A 254 3.70 -3.58 19.00
CA GLU A 254 4.89 -3.30 18.17
C GLU A 254 5.81 -2.26 18.84
N TYR A 255 5.22 -1.24 19.47
CA TYR A 255 5.93 -0.19 20.19
C TYR A 255 6.20 -0.51 21.68
N SER A 256 5.93 -1.73 22.13
CA SER A 256 6.04 -2.12 23.56
C SER A 256 7.45 -2.02 24.15
N HIS A 257 8.46 -1.87 23.30
CA HIS A 257 9.85 -1.64 23.69
C HIS A 257 10.11 -0.20 24.16
N TYR A 258 9.21 0.75 23.89
CA TYR A 258 9.26 2.09 24.47
C TYR A 258 8.52 2.11 25.83
N PRO A 259 8.95 2.96 26.78
CA PRO A 259 8.19 3.22 27.99
C PRO A 259 6.74 3.61 27.67
N ARG A 260 5.78 3.13 28.46
CA ARG A 260 4.35 3.37 28.21
C ARG A 260 4.03 4.87 28.08
N ALA A 261 4.60 5.73 28.92
CA ALA A 261 4.39 7.17 28.85
C ALA A 261 4.87 7.77 27.50
N ASP A 262 6.01 7.32 26.99
CA ASP A 262 6.54 7.76 25.70
C ASP A 262 5.66 7.31 24.54
N PHE A 263 5.15 6.07 24.59
CA PHE A 263 4.17 5.57 23.62
C PHE A 263 2.88 6.41 23.63
N LEU A 264 2.29 6.65 24.82
CA LEU A 264 1.05 7.43 24.95
C LEU A 264 1.23 8.82 24.34
N LYS A 265 2.35 9.50 24.64
CA LYS A 265 2.68 10.82 24.11
C LYS A 265 2.87 10.78 22.59
N GLY A 266 3.66 9.84 22.08
CA GLY A 266 3.95 9.70 20.66
C GLY A 266 2.71 9.38 19.83
N ARG A 267 1.92 8.37 20.25
CA ARG A 267 0.68 7.96 19.58
C ARG A 267 -0.37 9.07 19.59
N SER A 268 -0.55 9.75 20.73
CA SER A 268 -1.45 10.91 20.82
C SER A 268 -1.02 12.04 19.90
N ALA A 269 0.28 12.34 19.82
CA ALA A 269 0.80 13.38 18.93
C ALA A 269 0.58 13.02 17.44
N PHE A 270 0.84 11.77 17.06
CA PHE A 270 0.57 11.25 15.72
C PHE A 270 -0.91 11.38 15.34
N LEU A 271 -1.83 10.90 16.16
CA LEU A 271 -3.27 11.01 15.85
C LEU A 271 -3.75 12.46 15.84
N ASN A 272 -3.20 13.34 16.68
CA ASN A 272 -3.50 14.77 16.64
C ASN A 272 -2.99 15.44 15.35
N SER A 273 -1.86 15.01 14.77
CA SER A 273 -1.41 15.53 13.47
C SER A 273 -2.37 15.14 12.35
N PHE A 274 -2.93 13.92 12.41
CA PHE A 274 -4.04 13.51 11.54
C PHE A 274 -5.27 14.41 11.75
N LEU A 275 -5.77 14.54 12.99
CA LEU A 275 -6.97 15.35 13.29
C LEU A 275 -6.85 16.82 12.86
N SER A 276 -5.62 17.35 12.83
CA SER A 276 -5.32 18.71 12.36
C SER A 276 -5.35 18.85 10.83
N ASN A 277 -5.25 17.75 10.08
CA ASN A 277 -5.35 17.75 8.62
C ASN A 277 -6.84 17.77 8.19
N PRO A 278 -7.26 18.63 7.24
CA PRO A 278 -8.67 18.73 6.82
C PRO A 278 -9.21 17.52 6.03
N GLN A 279 -8.35 16.67 5.47
CA GLN A 279 -8.75 15.53 4.64
C GLN A 279 -7.71 14.42 4.71
N TRP A 280 -8.10 13.21 5.14
CA TRP A 280 -7.16 12.09 5.27
C TRP A 280 -7.20 11.22 4.01
N PHE A 281 -8.41 10.87 3.58
CA PHE A 281 -8.63 10.08 2.38
C PHE A 281 -8.69 10.98 1.14
N LYS A 282 -7.93 10.59 0.13
CA LYS A 282 -7.63 11.41 -1.05
C LYS A 282 -8.64 11.21 -2.17
N THR A 283 -9.22 10.02 -2.26
CA THR A 283 -10.25 9.68 -3.25
C THR A 283 -11.66 9.98 -2.71
N PRO A 284 -12.60 10.42 -3.55
CA PRO A 284 -13.99 10.56 -3.15
C PRO A 284 -14.60 9.27 -2.63
N PHE A 285 -14.19 8.12 -3.18
CA PHE A 285 -14.69 6.81 -2.76
C PHE A 285 -14.37 6.50 -1.30
N PHE A 286 -13.09 6.55 -0.91
CA PHE A 286 -12.70 6.23 0.47
C PHE A 286 -13.07 7.35 1.43
N PHE A 287 -12.99 8.63 1.01
CA PHE A 287 -13.41 9.76 1.82
C PHE A 287 -14.88 9.64 2.27
N ALA A 288 -15.79 9.37 1.33
CA ALA A 288 -17.22 9.27 1.64
C ALA A 288 -17.54 8.13 2.63
N GLN A 289 -16.75 7.06 2.62
CA GLN A 289 -16.99 5.87 3.44
C GLN A 289 -16.27 5.90 4.79
N LEU A 290 -15.04 6.41 4.83
CA LEU A 290 -14.11 6.18 5.93
C LEU A 290 -13.78 7.45 6.73
N GLU A 291 -13.74 8.63 6.11
CA GLU A 291 -13.22 9.87 6.73
C GLU A 291 -13.91 10.19 8.06
N ALA A 292 -15.25 10.20 8.07
CA ALA A 292 -16.01 10.54 9.27
C ALA A 292 -15.80 9.54 10.40
N GLN A 293 -15.72 8.25 10.09
CA GLN A 293 -15.47 7.21 11.09
C GLN A 293 -14.03 7.26 11.59
N ALA A 294 -13.06 7.49 10.70
CA ALA A 294 -11.65 7.56 11.04
C ALA A 294 -11.35 8.69 12.03
N ARG A 295 -11.96 9.86 11.82
CA ARG A 295 -11.86 10.97 12.75
C ARG A 295 -12.47 10.68 14.11
N ARG A 296 -13.62 9.98 14.16
CA ARG A 296 -14.22 9.54 15.43
C ARG A 296 -13.30 8.59 16.18
N ASN A 297 -12.85 7.53 15.49
CA ASN A 297 -11.96 6.51 16.05
C ASN A 297 -10.69 7.15 16.64
N ALA A 298 -10.02 8.02 15.89
CA ALA A 298 -8.80 8.68 16.34
C ALA A 298 -9.04 9.67 17.50
N ALA A 299 -10.13 10.45 17.48
CA ALA A 299 -10.44 11.39 18.55
C ALA A 299 -10.76 10.67 19.87
N GLU A 300 -11.45 9.54 19.79
CA GLU A 300 -11.70 8.67 20.94
C GLU A 300 -10.39 8.06 21.46
N GLU A 301 -9.54 7.52 20.59
CA GLU A 301 -8.22 6.98 20.99
C GLU A 301 -7.35 8.06 21.66
N VAL A 302 -7.27 9.28 21.09
CA VAL A 302 -6.54 10.41 21.69
C VAL A 302 -7.08 10.74 23.09
N THR A 303 -8.40 10.71 23.29
CA THR A 303 -9.01 10.98 24.59
C THR A 303 -8.59 9.93 25.62
N GLU A 304 -8.65 8.65 25.26
CA GLU A 304 -8.24 7.53 26.11
C GLU A 304 -6.75 7.60 26.47
N LEU A 305 -5.88 7.79 25.46
CA LEU A 305 -4.43 7.87 25.64
C LEU A 305 -4.03 9.06 26.53
N THR A 306 -4.68 10.22 26.35
CA THR A 306 -4.40 11.43 27.14
C THR A 306 -4.88 11.29 28.58
N ALA A 307 -6.01 10.62 28.80
CA ALA A 307 -6.50 10.32 30.15
C ALA A 307 -5.52 9.41 30.89
N GLU A 308 -5.08 8.31 30.26
CA GLU A 308 -4.10 7.40 30.87
C GLU A 308 -2.76 8.09 31.15
N LEU A 309 -2.28 8.96 30.25
CA LEU A 309 -1.02 9.69 30.47
C LEU A 309 -1.11 10.60 31.70
N LYS A 310 -2.22 11.34 31.86
CA LYS A 310 -2.44 12.20 33.02
C LYS A 310 -2.46 11.41 34.33
N GLU A 311 -3.15 10.28 34.37
CA GLU A 311 -3.20 9.41 35.55
C GLU A 311 -1.81 8.93 35.98
N ARG A 312 -0.90 8.72 35.01
CA ARG A 312 0.48 8.30 35.27
C ARG A 312 1.39 9.45 35.73
N GLU A 313 1.06 10.69 35.39
CA GLU A 313 1.82 11.89 35.80
C GLU A 313 1.44 12.40 37.20
N VAL A 314 0.30 11.96 37.77
CA VAL A 314 -0.07 12.30 39.15
C VAL A 314 0.88 11.56 40.12
N PRO A 315 1.67 12.27 40.94
CA PRO A 315 2.54 11.63 41.91
C PRO A 315 1.72 10.81 42.90
N ALA A 316 2.17 9.58 43.18
CA ALA A 316 1.55 8.73 44.19
C ALA A 316 1.43 9.53 45.51
N ALA A 317 0.22 9.61 46.06
CA ALA A 317 -0.01 10.25 47.35
C ALA A 317 0.97 9.66 48.38
N PRO A 318 1.64 10.49 49.19
CA PRO A 318 2.53 9.98 50.23
C PRO A 318 1.73 9.03 51.12
N GLN A 319 2.18 7.77 51.19
CA GLN A 319 1.64 6.81 52.14
C GLN A 319 1.90 7.37 53.55
N ALA A 320 0.82 7.68 54.25
CA ALA A 320 0.82 8.20 55.62
C ALA A 320 1.22 7.12 56.64
#